data_AF-A0A397V666-F1
#
_entry.id   AF-A0A397V666-F1
#
_cell.length_a   1.000
_cell.length_b   1.000
_cell.length_c   1.000
_cell.angle_alpha   90.00
_cell.angle_beta   90.00
_cell.angle_gamma   90.00
#
_symmetry.space_group_name_H-M   'P 1'
#
loop_
_entity.id
_entity.type
_entity.pdbx_description
1 polymer ?
#
loop_
_entity_poly.entity_id
_entity_poly.type
_entity_poly.pdbx_seq_one_letter_code
_entity_poly.pdbx_strand_id
1 'polypeptide(L)'
;MSQISTKLLVHFSNDFAQLLESEYDYNVIVKVGQQNFKLHSLILYQRSSFFRQELTTATKKNNIIEITLTDTTVETFKILIK
;
A
#
# COMPACT_ATOMS: atom_id res chain seq x y z
N MET A 1 13.38 5.83 26.07
CA MET A 1 13.58 6.50 24.77
C MET A 1 13.63 8.01 25.00
N SER A 2 14.46 8.76 24.26
CA SER A 2 14.53 10.22 24.39
C SER A 2 13.34 10.89 23.67
N GLN A 3 12.93 12.08 24.10
CA GLN A 3 11.86 12.85 23.43
C GLN A 3 12.14 13.12 21.94
N ILE A 4 13.42 13.23 21.57
CA ILE A 4 13.87 13.40 20.18
C ILE A 4 13.57 12.15 19.34
N SER A 5 13.79 10.96 19.91
CA SER A 5 13.52 9.70 19.19
C SER A 5 12.02 9.51 18.96
N THR A 6 11.15 9.96 19.86
CA THR A 6 9.69 9.92 19.66
C THR A 6 9.24 10.87 18.55
N LYS A 7 9.77 12.10 18.48
CA LYS A 7 9.42 13.06 17.41
C LYS A 7 9.83 12.55 16.04
N LEU A 8 11.03 11.98 15.92
CA LEU A 8 11.53 11.42 14.67
C LEU A 8 10.63 10.28 14.16
N LEU A 9 10.22 9.38 15.05
CA LEU A 9 9.31 8.27 14.70
C LEU A 9 7.94 8.78 14.23
N VAL A 10 7.39 9.81 14.89
CA VAL A 10 6.11 10.43 14.49
C VAL A 10 6.23 11.06 13.10
N HIS A 11 7.30 11.80 12.83
CA HIS A 11 7.53 12.39 11.52
C HIS A 11 7.62 11.34 10.43
N PHE A 12 8.46 10.31 10.60
CA PHE A 12 8.56 9.23 9.61
C PHE A 12 7.23 8.49 9.43
N SER A 13 6.50 8.21 10.51
CA SER A 13 5.19 7.57 10.42
C SER A 13 4.21 8.39 9.58
N ASN A 14 4.22 9.71 9.75
CA ASN A 14 3.37 10.62 8.98
C ASN A 14 3.78 10.68 7.51
N ASP A 15 5.09 10.77 7.23
CA ASP A 15 5.61 10.79 5.86
C ASP A 15 5.23 9.49 5.11
N PHE A 16 5.33 8.32 5.76
CA PHE A 16 4.89 7.06 5.18
C PHE A 16 3.37 6.98 4.99
N ALA A 17 2.57 7.52 5.91
CA ALA A 17 1.12 7.57 5.75
C ALA A 17 0.71 8.47 4.57
N GLN A 18 1.35 9.63 4.42
CA GLN A 18 1.15 10.51 3.27
C GLN A 18 1.57 9.84 1.97
N LEU A 19 2.68 9.09 1.97
CA LEU A 19 3.12 8.36 0.78
C LEU A 19 2.13 7.25 0.40
N LEU A 20 1.58 6.51 1.37
CA LEU A 20 0.54 5.50 1.13
C LEU A 20 -0.73 6.08 0.52
N GLU A 21 -1.13 7.29 0.93
CA GLU A 21 -2.32 7.98 0.42
C GLU A 21 -2.07 8.73 -0.91
N SER A 22 -0.81 8.99 -1.25
CA SER A 22 -0.43 9.69 -2.47
C SER A 22 -0.55 8.80 -3.71
N GLU A 23 -1.10 9.34 -4.80
CA GLU A 23 -1.07 8.66 -6.11
C GLU A 23 0.21 8.99 -6.91
N TYR A 24 1.11 9.82 -6.38
CA TYR A 24 2.34 10.20 -7.09
C TYR A 24 3.24 8.98 -7.29
N ASP A 25 3.69 8.76 -8.53
CA ASP A 25 4.59 7.65 -8.90
C ASP A 25 4.08 6.25 -8.51
N TYR A 26 2.76 6.06 -8.53
CA TYR A 26 2.16 4.75 -8.28
C TYR A 26 2.61 3.72 -9.33
N ASN A 27 2.74 2.47 -8.91
CA ASN A 27 3.10 1.36 -9.78
C ASN A 27 2.24 0.10 -9.57
N VAL A 28 1.24 0.18 -8.69
CA VAL A 28 0.24 -0.86 -8.44
C VAL A 28 -1.15 -0.25 -8.51
N ILE A 29 -2.09 -0.95 -9.14
CA ILE A 29 -3.53 -0.70 -9.03
C ILE A 29 -4.15 -1.89 -8.32
N VAL A 30 -4.77 -1.68 -7.16
CA VAL A 30 -5.57 -2.68 -6.46
C VAL A 30 -7.05 -2.41 -6.73
N LYS A 31 -7.76 -3.39 -7.28
CA LYS A 31 -9.19 -3.32 -7.56
C LYS A 31 -9.94 -4.04 -6.44
N VAL A 32 -10.87 -3.35 -5.79
CA VAL A 32 -11.69 -3.89 -4.69
C VAL A 32 -13.15 -3.54 -4.96
N GLY A 33 -13.95 -4.54 -5.32
CA GLY A 33 -15.30 -4.32 -5.82
C GLY A 33 -15.29 -3.41 -7.06
N GLN A 34 -15.96 -2.26 -6.97
CA GLN A 34 -16.04 -1.26 -8.05
C GLN A 34 -15.00 -0.13 -7.92
N GLN A 35 -14.11 -0.18 -6.93
CA GLN A 35 -13.12 0.86 -6.67
C GLN A 35 -11.71 0.42 -7.07
N ASN A 36 -10.92 1.37 -7.56
CA ASN A 36 -9.52 1.18 -7.91
C ASN A 36 -8.65 2.07 -7.02
N PHE A 37 -7.60 1.49 -6.45
CA PHE A 37 -6.65 2.17 -5.58
C PHE A 37 -5.27 2.16 -6.24
N LYS A 38 -4.70 3.33 -6.47
CA LYS A 38 -3.33 3.49 -6.98
C LYS A 38 -2.37 3.56 -5.81
N LEU A 39 -1.41 2.65 -5.77
CA LEU A 39 -0.53 2.42 -4.63
C LEU A 39 0.89 2.06 -5.09
N HIS A 40 1.79 1.91 -4.13
CA HIS A 40 3.20 1.59 -4.37
C HIS A 40 3.53 0.18 -3.89
N SER A 41 4.19 -0.59 -4.74
CA SER A 41 4.58 -1.98 -4.45
C SER A 41 5.46 -2.09 -3.21
N LEU A 42 6.41 -1.17 -3.01
CA LEU A 42 7.32 -1.22 -1.86
C LEU A 42 6.59 -1.02 -0.53
N ILE A 43 5.59 -0.14 -0.50
CA ILE A 43 4.80 0.12 0.71
C ILE A 43 3.92 -1.10 1.01
N LEU A 44 3.18 -1.58 0.01
CA LEU A 44 2.32 -2.76 0.13
C LEU A 44 3.11 -4.00 0.56
N TYR A 45 4.28 -4.25 -0.03
CA TYR A 45 5.18 -5.35 0.32
C TYR A 45 5.62 -5.32 1.78
N GLN A 46 5.89 -4.12 2.32
CA GLN A 46 6.33 -3.96 3.70
C GLN A 46 5.18 -4.04 4.69
N ARG A 47 4.00 -3.51 4.35
CA ARG A 47 2.82 -3.40 5.24
C ARG A 47 2.03 -4.70 5.39
N SER A 48 2.08 -5.59 4.41
CA SER A 48 1.20 -6.76 4.38
C SER A 48 1.90 -8.00 3.85
N SER A 49 1.86 -9.10 4.61
CA SER A 49 2.33 -10.42 4.14
C SER A 49 1.55 -10.93 2.93
N PHE A 50 0.24 -10.63 2.85
CA PHE A 50 -0.58 -10.94 1.67
C PHE A 50 0.00 -10.27 0.41
N PHE A 51 0.10 -8.94 0.39
CA PHE A 51 0.72 -8.22 -0.73
C PHE A 51 2.18 -8.60 -0.99
N ARG A 52 2.96 -8.96 0.04
CA ARG A 52 4.32 -9.50 -0.16
C ARG A 52 4.31 -10.72 -1.06
N GLN A 53 3.37 -11.65 -0.84
CA GLN A 53 3.21 -12.84 -1.65
C GLN A 53 2.69 -12.48 -3.06
N GLU A 54 1.60 -11.72 -3.14
CA GLU A 54 0.98 -11.31 -4.40
C GLU A 54 1.96 -10.61 -5.34
N LEU A 55 2.77 -9.68 -4.81
CA LEU A 55 3.74 -8.91 -5.58
C LEU A 55 4.93 -9.74 -6.09
N THR A 56 5.24 -10.85 -5.43
CA THR A 56 6.34 -11.74 -5.84
C THR A 56 6.00 -12.49 -7.12
N THR A 57 4.72 -12.78 -7.33
CA THR A 57 4.21 -13.51 -8.51
C THR A 57 3.55 -12.60 -9.55
N ALA A 58 3.40 -11.32 -9.25
CA ALA A 58 2.69 -10.37 -10.10
C ALA A 58 3.43 -10.10 -11.42
N THR A 59 2.68 -10.08 -12.52
CA THR A 59 3.15 -9.58 -13.81
C THR A 59 2.77 -8.12 -14.00
N LYS A 60 3.54 -7.40 -14.82
CA LYS A 60 3.30 -6.00 -15.13
C LYS A 60 2.67 -5.85 -16.51
N LYS A 61 1.69 -4.96 -16.63
CA LYS A 61 1.15 -4.48 -17.89
C LYS A 61 1.42 -2.99 -17.99
N ASN A 62 2.12 -2.56 -19.05
CA ASN A 62 2.54 -1.16 -19.22
C ASN A 62 3.24 -0.59 -17.97
N ASN A 63 4.14 -1.38 -17.37
CA ASN A 63 4.86 -1.08 -16.13
C ASN A 63 4.00 -0.97 -14.84
N ILE A 64 2.69 -1.20 -14.91
CA ILE A 64 1.79 -1.22 -13.76
C ILE A 64 1.44 -2.66 -13.38
N ILE A 65 1.44 -2.95 -12.08
CA ILE A 65 0.90 -4.19 -11.52
C ILE A 65 -0.59 -4.00 -11.25
N GLU A 66 -1.45 -4.92 -11.69
CA GLU A 66 -2.86 -4.92 -11.34
C GLU A 66 -3.18 -6.11 -10.42
N ILE A 67 -3.76 -5.85 -9.25
CA ILE A 67 -4.21 -6.86 -8.29
C ILE A 67 -5.72 -6.71 -8.12
N THR A 68 -6.48 -7.79 -8.16
CA THR A 68 -7.93 -7.76 -7.95
C THR A 68 -8.29 -8.57 -6.71
N LEU A 69 -8.98 -7.94 -5.75
CA LEU A 69 -9.48 -8.60 -4.55
C LEU A 69 -10.98 -8.87 -4.71
N THR A 70 -11.36 -10.15 -4.81
CA THR A 70 -12.74 -10.58 -5.01
C THR A 70 -13.52 -10.73 -3.72
N ASP A 71 -12.85 -11.14 -2.64
CA ASP A 71 -13.47 -11.54 -1.37
C ASP A 71 -13.21 -10.55 -0.23
N THR A 72 -12.92 -9.29 -0.59
CA THR A 72 -12.54 -8.23 0.36
C THR A 72 -13.43 -7.01 0.15
N THR A 73 -13.94 -6.44 1.23
CA THR A 73 -14.65 -5.15 1.18
C THR A 73 -13.67 -3.99 1.10
N VAL A 74 -14.11 -2.84 0.57
CA VAL A 74 -13.29 -1.61 0.55
C VAL A 74 -12.83 -1.22 1.96
N GLU A 75 -13.67 -1.40 2.97
CA GLU A 75 -13.34 -1.06 4.36
C GLU A 75 -12.27 -1.98 4.93
N THR A 76 -12.44 -3.30 4.76
CA THR A 76 -11.43 -4.30 5.14
C THR A 76 -10.10 -4.04 4.45
N PHE A 77 -10.12 -3.69 3.17
CA PHE A 77 -8.92 -3.36 2.42
C PHE A 77 -8.20 -2.12 2.98
N LYS A 78 -8.94 -1.05 3.30
CA LYS A 78 -8.35 0.16 3.90
C LYS A 78 -7.69 -0.12 5.25
N ILE A 79 -8.26 -1.04 6.04
CA ILE A 79 -7.66 -1.48 7.31
C ILE A 79 -6.38 -2.30 7.04
N LEU A 80 -6.40 -3.19 6.04
CA LEU A 80 -5.26 -4.05 5.70
C LEU A 80 -4.00 -3.27 5.31
N ILE A 81 -4.16 -2.14 4.61
CA ILE A 81 -3.01 -1.38 4.08
C ILE A 81 -2.49 -0.28 5.01
N LYS A 82 -3.24 0.11 6.04
CA LYS A 82 -2.85 1.16 6.99
C LYS A 82 -1.88 0.63 8.02
#